data_AF-A0A6I2F7Q3-F1
#
_entry.id   AF-A0A6I2F7Q3-F1
#
_cell.length_a   1.000
_cell.length_b   1.000
_cell.length_c   1.000
_cell.angle_alpha   90.00
_cell.angle_beta   90.00
_cell.angle_gamma   90.00
#
_symmetry.space_group_name_H-M   'P 1'
#
loop_
_entity.id
_entity.type
_entity.pdbx_description
1 polymer ?
#
loop_
_entity_poly.entity_id
_entity_poly.type
_entity_poly.pdbx_seq_one_letter_code
_entity_poly.pdbx_strand_id
1 'polypeptide(L)'
;MSALPAQSLPAPRRRGDERPHRRLRPVPETGARTRPRLVYAVIALGSIGLIVVAQLLFSVAMTEGAYEIDAYELKQIELAREEQKLREQIDALESPQSIAQKAEALGMVPNSAPVFLQLSNGAVFGQPTAADGAVAGSSTLVPNALIDDVPDDRAVAGAAAGQTGAATQQPEAGATAPDASPVAPVPPAEGLPTPATH
;
A
#
# COMPACT_ATOMS: atom_id res chain seq x y z
N MET A 1 -58.13 -91.91 -103.76
CA MET A 1 -59.09 -92.10 -102.65
C MET A 1 -58.26 -92.21 -101.38
N SER A 2 -57.99 -91.08 -100.74
CA SER A 2 -58.80 -90.51 -99.65
C SER A 2 -58.62 -91.27 -98.33
N ALA A 3 -57.77 -90.73 -97.45
CA ALA A 3 -58.06 -90.55 -96.03
C ALA A 3 -56.89 -89.79 -95.35
N LEU A 4 -57.07 -88.48 -95.20
CA LEU A 4 -56.53 -87.69 -94.07
C LEU A 4 -57.45 -87.95 -92.84
N PRO A 5 -57.20 -87.39 -91.65
CA PRO A 5 -55.98 -87.30 -90.83
C PRO A 5 -56.30 -87.65 -89.34
N ALA A 6 -55.31 -87.65 -88.43
CA ALA A 6 -55.58 -87.41 -87.01
C ALA A 6 -54.37 -86.73 -86.34
N GLN A 7 -54.47 -85.41 -86.27
CA GLN A 7 -53.60 -84.49 -85.56
C GLN A 7 -53.75 -84.71 -84.04
N SER A 8 -52.65 -84.96 -83.33
CA SER A 8 -52.63 -84.83 -81.85
C SER A 8 -51.91 -83.54 -81.47
N LEU A 9 -52.56 -82.77 -80.59
CA LEU A 9 -52.15 -81.46 -80.12
C LEU A 9 -50.87 -81.51 -79.25
N PRO A 10 -50.03 -80.47 -79.27
CA PRO A 10 -48.85 -80.38 -78.42
C PRO A 10 -49.23 -80.18 -76.95
N ALA A 11 -48.59 -80.94 -76.06
CA ALA A 11 -48.70 -80.79 -74.62
C ALA A 11 -48.13 -79.42 -74.14
N PRO A 12 -48.78 -78.74 -73.18
CA PRO A 12 -48.29 -77.47 -72.66
C PRO A 12 -47.02 -77.65 -71.83
N ARG A 13 -45.97 -76.89 -72.17
CA ARG A 13 -44.77 -76.72 -71.33
C ARG A 13 -45.20 -76.07 -70.00
N ARG A 14 -45.02 -76.78 -68.88
CA ARG A 14 -45.12 -76.17 -67.54
C ARG A 14 -44.00 -75.13 -67.41
N ARG A 15 -44.40 -73.87 -67.35
CA ARG A 15 -43.58 -72.73 -66.93
C ARG A 15 -43.08 -72.98 -65.50
N GLY A 16 -41.85 -72.55 -65.23
CA GLY A 16 -41.13 -72.79 -64.00
C GLY A 16 -41.88 -72.29 -62.76
N ASP A 17 -41.86 -73.11 -61.71
CA ASP A 17 -42.14 -72.67 -60.35
C ASP A 17 -40.97 -71.78 -59.89
N GLU A 18 -41.14 -70.48 -60.08
CA GLU A 18 -40.31 -69.45 -59.47
C GLU A 18 -40.60 -69.45 -57.96
N ARG A 19 -39.78 -70.19 -57.21
CA ARG A 19 -39.83 -70.17 -55.74
C ARG A 19 -39.55 -68.74 -55.27
N PRO A 20 -40.42 -68.11 -54.46
CA PRO A 20 -40.14 -66.77 -53.96
C PRO A 20 -38.91 -66.85 -53.05
N HIS A 21 -37.78 -66.34 -53.54
CA HIS A 21 -36.56 -66.23 -52.76
C HIS A 21 -36.84 -65.33 -51.54
N ARG A 22 -36.89 -65.95 -50.36
CA ARG A 22 -37.00 -65.26 -49.08
C ARG A 22 -35.74 -64.43 -48.88
N ARG A 23 -35.80 -63.15 -49.27
CA ARG A 23 -34.69 -62.21 -49.05
C ARG A 23 -34.59 -61.92 -47.57
N LEU A 24 -33.64 -62.57 -46.90
CA LEU A 24 -33.18 -62.16 -45.58
C LEU A 24 -32.53 -60.79 -45.73
N ARG A 25 -33.18 -59.77 -45.20
CA ARG A 25 -32.63 -58.42 -45.13
C ARG A 25 -31.76 -58.35 -43.88
N PRO A 26 -30.46 -58.02 -43.98
CA PRO A 26 -29.65 -57.75 -42.80
C PRO A 26 -30.31 -56.62 -42.02
N VAL A 27 -30.59 -56.87 -40.75
CA VAL A 27 -30.88 -55.79 -39.80
C VAL A 27 -29.59 -54.96 -39.71
N PRO A 28 -29.63 -53.63 -39.93
CA PRO A 28 -28.43 -52.83 -39.78
C PRO A 28 -27.95 -53.00 -38.33
N GLU A 29 -26.73 -53.51 -38.15
CA GLU A 29 -26.09 -53.45 -36.84
C GLU A 29 -26.09 -51.98 -36.43
N THR A 30 -26.67 -51.71 -35.26
CA THR A 30 -26.70 -50.35 -34.72
C THR A 30 -25.26 -49.89 -34.60
N GLY A 31 -24.84 -49.00 -35.51
CA GLY A 31 -23.48 -48.49 -35.59
C GLY A 31 -23.00 -48.10 -34.20
N ALA A 32 -21.81 -48.57 -33.84
CA ALA A 32 -21.21 -48.32 -32.53
C ALA A 32 -21.35 -46.84 -32.20
N ARG A 33 -22.23 -46.52 -31.23
CA ARG A 33 -22.51 -45.16 -30.79
C ARG A 33 -21.19 -44.45 -30.54
N THR A 34 -20.83 -43.51 -31.40
CA THR A 34 -19.62 -42.70 -31.32
C THR A 34 -19.62 -42.06 -29.94
N ARG A 35 -18.70 -42.52 -29.07
CA ARG A 35 -18.84 -42.44 -27.61
C ARG A 35 -18.85 -40.97 -27.15
N PRO A 36 -20.01 -40.37 -26.82
CA PRO A 36 -20.04 -38.98 -26.33
C PRO A 36 -19.30 -38.83 -24.99
N ARG A 37 -19.13 -39.95 -24.27
CA ARG A 37 -18.34 -40.06 -23.04
C ARG A 37 -16.88 -39.63 -23.19
N LEU A 38 -16.26 -39.83 -24.36
CA LEU A 38 -14.89 -39.38 -24.60
C LEU A 38 -14.82 -37.85 -24.66
N VAL A 39 -15.78 -37.22 -25.35
CA VAL A 39 -15.88 -35.77 -25.44
C VAL A 39 -16.09 -35.14 -24.06
N TYR A 40 -16.99 -35.70 -23.25
CA TYR A 40 -17.17 -35.25 -21.86
C TYR A 40 -15.91 -35.41 -21.01
N ALA A 41 -15.16 -36.51 -21.17
CA ALA A 41 -13.91 -36.73 -20.44
C ALA A 41 -12.83 -35.71 -20.84
N VAL A 42 -12.71 -35.38 -22.13
CA VAL A 42 -11.76 -34.37 -22.62
C VAL A 42 -12.14 -32.98 -22.11
N ILE A 43 -13.43 -32.62 -22.13
CA ILE A 43 -13.91 -31.34 -21.59
C ILE A 43 -13.66 -31.26 -20.08
N ALA A 44 -13.96 -32.33 -19.32
CA ALA A 44 -13.74 -32.36 -17.88
C ALA A 44 -12.24 -32.26 -17.53
N LEU A 45 -11.37 -32.96 -18.25
CA LEU A 45 -9.93 -32.89 -18.00
C LEU A 45 -9.36 -31.53 -18.42
N GLY A 46 -9.86 -30.98 -19.52
CA GLY A 46 -9.52 -29.64 -19.98
C GLY A 46 -9.95 -28.55 -19.01
N SER A 47 -11.15 -28.64 -18.43
CA SER A 47 -11.62 -27.68 -17.43
C SER A 47 -10.83 -27.76 -16.13
N ILE A 48 -10.48 -28.96 -15.66
CA ILE A 48 -9.59 -29.14 -14.50
C ILE A 48 -8.22 -28.49 -14.80
N GLY A 49 -7.64 -28.74 -15.97
CA GLY A 49 -6.38 -28.11 -16.37
C GLY A 49 -6.46 -26.58 -16.42
N LEU A 50 -7.53 -26.03 -16.99
CA LEU A 50 -7.79 -24.59 -17.04
C LEU A 50 -7.87 -23.99 -15.63
N ILE A 51 -8.60 -24.63 -14.71
CA ILE A 51 -8.74 -24.19 -13.32
C ILE A 51 -7.37 -24.15 -12.62
N VAL A 52 -6.55 -25.20 -12.79
CA VAL A 52 -5.21 -25.25 -12.19
C VAL A 52 -4.31 -24.13 -12.70
N VAL A 53 -4.31 -23.88 -14.02
CA VAL A 53 -3.53 -22.77 -14.61
C VAL A 53 -4.03 -21.42 -14.12
N ALA A 54 -5.35 -21.22 -14.07
CA ALA A 54 -5.94 -19.99 -13.56
C ALA A 54 -5.59 -19.74 -12.09
N GLN A 55 -5.63 -20.79 -11.26
CA GLN A 55 -5.24 -20.70 -9.84
C GLN A 55 -3.76 -20.33 -9.68
N LEU A 56 -2.88 -20.89 -10.51
CA LEU A 56 -1.45 -20.58 -10.47
C LEU A 56 -1.18 -19.13 -10.86
N LEU A 57 -1.80 -18.66 -11.95
CA LEU A 57 -1.68 -17.26 -12.39
C LEU A 57 -2.26 -16.28 -11.34
N PHE A 58 -3.38 -16.64 -10.72
CA PHE A 58 -3.95 -15.85 -9.62
C PHE A 58 -3.00 -15.79 -8.42
N SER A 59 -2.34 -16.90 -8.07
CA SER A 59 -1.33 -16.93 -7.00
C SER A 59 -0.12 -16.06 -7.32
N VAL A 60 0.35 -16.04 -8.57
CA VAL A 60 1.47 -15.20 -9.02
C VAL A 60 1.07 -13.72 -8.93
N ALA A 61 -0.10 -13.36 -9.45
CA ALA A 61 -0.62 -11.99 -9.37
C ALA A 61 -0.83 -11.52 -7.92
N MET A 62 -1.27 -12.41 -7.03
CA MET A 62 -1.41 -12.11 -5.60
C MET A 62 -0.06 -11.88 -4.93
N THR A 63 0.99 -12.60 -5.36
CA THR A 63 2.34 -12.46 -4.79
C THR A 63 2.96 -11.13 -5.18
N GLU A 64 2.80 -10.65 -6.41
CA GLU A 64 3.24 -9.31 -6.84
C GLU A 64 2.46 -8.20 -6.13
N GLY A 65 1.14 -8.36 -6.00
CA GLY A 65 0.29 -7.41 -5.27
C GLY A 65 0.62 -7.30 -3.78
N ALA A 66 1.12 -8.37 -3.16
CA ALA A 66 1.50 -8.36 -1.74
C ALA A 66 2.71 -7.46 -1.46
N TYR A 67 3.72 -7.45 -2.35
CA TYR A 67 4.89 -6.57 -2.21
C TYR A 67 4.56 -5.10 -2.48
N GLU A 68 3.64 -4.84 -3.41
CA GLU A 68 3.20 -3.48 -3.70
C GLU A 68 2.41 -2.89 -2.52
N ILE A 69 1.53 -3.68 -1.90
CA ILE A 69 0.79 -3.28 -0.69
C ILE A 69 1.76 -3.02 0.47
N ASP A 70 2.72 -3.90 0.71
CA ASP A 70 3.75 -3.73 1.76
C ASP A 70 4.56 -2.45 1.54
N ALA A 71 4.96 -2.16 0.29
CA ALA A 71 5.65 -0.92 -0.04
C ALA A 71 4.81 0.34 0.20
N TYR A 72 3.49 0.28 -0.02
CA TYR A 72 2.59 1.39 0.31
C TYR A 72 2.35 1.53 1.82
N GLU A 73 2.24 0.42 2.56
CA GLU A 73 2.09 0.43 4.01
C GLU A 73 3.34 1.02 4.69
N LEU A 74 4.54 0.62 4.25
CA LEU A 74 5.80 1.22 4.70
C LEU A 74 5.85 2.72 4.46
N LYS A 75 5.42 3.19 3.28
CA LYS A 75 5.34 4.63 2.99
C LYS A 75 4.35 5.34 3.92
N GLN A 76 3.20 4.75 4.22
CA GLN A 76 2.24 5.35 5.14
C GLN A 76 2.82 5.49 6.55
N ILE A 77 3.53 4.47 7.04
CA ILE A 77 4.20 4.51 8.35
C ILE A 77 5.27 5.60 8.39
N GLU A 78 6.08 5.70 7.33
CA GLU A 78 7.12 6.74 7.22
C GLU A 78 6.52 8.14 7.27
N LEU A 79 5.48 8.39 6.47
CA LEU A 79 4.78 9.68 6.44
C LEU A 79 4.11 10.01 7.77
N ALA A 80 3.48 9.04 8.43
CA ALA A 80 2.86 9.26 9.74
C ALA A 80 3.91 9.61 10.81
N ARG A 81 5.08 8.98 10.75
CA ARG A 81 6.21 9.32 11.64
C ARG A 81 6.72 10.73 11.37
N GLU A 82 6.84 11.13 10.11
CA GLU A 82 7.25 12.48 9.74
C GLU A 82 6.23 13.53 10.20
N GLU A 83 4.94 13.25 10.03
CA GLU A 83 3.87 14.11 10.53
C GLU A 83 3.93 14.28 12.04
N GLN A 84 4.09 13.18 12.79
CA GLN A 84 4.21 13.22 14.25
C GLN A 84 5.42 14.07 14.68
N LYS A 85 6.57 13.89 14.02
CA LYS A 85 7.78 14.68 14.28
C LYS A 85 7.55 16.17 14.02
N LEU A 86 6.82 16.51 12.95
CA LEU A 86 6.55 17.90 12.61
C LEU A 86 5.54 18.55 13.57
N ARG A 87 4.52 17.79 14.00
CA ARG A 87 3.57 18.23 15.03
C ARG A 87 4.27 18.50 16.35
N GLU A 88 5.17 17.62 16.79
CA GLU A 88 5.95 17.80 18.02
C GLU A 88 6.82 19.07 17.96
N GLN A 89 7.40 19.39 16.81
CA GLN A 89 8.13 20.65 16.61
C GLN A 89 7.22 21.87 16.73
N ILE A 90 6.01 21.82 16.15
CA ILE A 90 5.02 22.90 16.27
C ILE A 90 4.60 23.06 17.73
N ASP A 91 4.29 21.97 18.43
CA ASP A 91 3.91 22.00 19.84
C ASP A 91 5.04 22.59 20.71
N ALA A 92 6.31 22.26 20.41
CA ALA A 92 7.46 22.85 21.08
C ALA A 92 7.57 24.37 20.79
N LEU A 93 7.37 24.80 19.54
CA LEU A 93 7.39 26.20 19.12
C LEU A 93 6.26 27.03 19.74
N GLU A 94 5.05 26.49 19.80
CA GLU A 94 3.85 27.12 20.36
C GLU A 94 3.81 27.07 21.89
N SER A 95 4.73 26.34 22.52
CA SER A 95 4.76 26.20 23.97
C SER A 95 4.96 27.55 24.67
N PRO A 96 4.33 27.80 25.85
CA PRO A 96 4.33 29.11 26.52
C PRO A 96 5.73 29.66 26.81
N GLN A 97 6.63 28.76 27.18
CA GLN A 97 8.06 28.95 27.37
C GLN A 97 8.82 29.40 26.11
N SER A 98 8.57 28.79 24.94
CA SER A 98 9.18 29.19 23.66
C SER A 98 8.71 30.59 23.27
N ILE A 99 7.41 30.85 23.38
CA ILE A 99 6.84 32.18 23.13
C ILE A 99 7.40 33.21 24.13
N ALA A 100 7.55 32.85 25.40
CA ALA A 100 8.13 33.74 26.42
C ALA A 100 9.59 34.11 26.10
N GLN A 101 10.43 33.13 25.72
CA GLN A 101 11.82 33.41 25.33
C GLN A 101 11.90 34.29 24.09
N LYS A 102 11.08 34.01 23.06
CA LYS A 102 11.03 34.84 21.84
C LYS A 102 10.51 36.25 22.15
N ALA A 103 9.52 36.37 23.03
CA ALA A 103 8.96 37.64 23.47
C ALA A 103 10.00 38.48 24.25
N GLU A 104 10.70 37.87 25.20
CA GLU A 104 11.78 38.49 25.97
C GLU A 104 12.92 38.93 25.04
N ALA A 105 13.27 38.11 24.04
CA ALA A 105 14.27 38.47 23.04
C ALA A 105 13.81 39.58 22.07
N LEU A 106 12.53 39.98 22.09
CA LEU A 106 12.00 41.18 21.44
C LEU A 106 11.85 42.36 22.41
N GLY A 107 12.27 42.21 23.67
CA GLY A 107 12.17 43.21 24.73
C GLY A 107 10.80 43.27 25.41
N MET A 108 9.92 42.29 25.17
CA MET A 108 8.65 42.18 25.90
C MET A 108 8.88 41.63 27.30
N VAL A 109 8.11 42.10 28.27
CA VAL A 109 8.22 41.72 29.69
C VAL A 109 6.89 41.12 30.14
N PRO A 110 6.89 40.01 30.91
CA PRO A 110 5.67 39.44 31.45
C PRO A 110 4.96 40.41 32.40
N ASN A 111 3.65 40.59 32.24
CA ASN A 111 2.85 41.43 33.13
C ASN A 111 2.50 40.65 34.41
N SER A 112 3.03 41.09 35.56
CA SER A 112 2.76 40.51 36.88
C SER A 112 1.44 40.95 37.50
N ALA A 113 0.81 42.03 37.00
CA ALA A 113 -0.42 42.61 37.52
C ALA A 113 -1.43 42.91 36.39
N PRO A 114 -2.15 41.89 35.87
CA PRO A 114 -3.16 42.11 34.86
C PRO A 114 -4.34 42.94 35.40
N VAL A 115 -4.81 43.89 34.58
CA VAL A 115 -5.97 44.75 34.87
C VAL A 115 -7.11 44.36 33.93
N PHE A 116 -8.31 44.20 34.47
CA PHE A 116 -9.46 43.72 33.70
C PHE A 116 -10.45 44.85 33.41
N LEU A 117 -11.02 44.85 32.21
CA LEU A 117 -12.09 45.77 31.82
C LEU A 117 -13.41 45.01 31.73
N GLN A 118 -14.40 45.47 32.47
CA GLN A 118 -15.74 44.89 32.42
C GLN A 118 -16.54 45.58 31.31
N LEU A 119 -16.85 44.83 30.25
CA LEU A 119 -17.47 45.35 29.01
C LEU A 119 -18.86 45.95 29.22
N SER A 120 -19.59 45.52 30.25
CA SER A 120 -20.98 45.95 30.49
C SER A 120 -21.08 47.36 31.05
N ASN A 121 -20.13 47.76 31.90
CA ASN A 121 -20.16 49.04 32.63
C ASN A 121 -18.91 49.90 32.36
N GLY A 122 -17.94 49.39 31.59
CA GLY A 122 -16.67 50.07 31.34
C GLY A 122 -15.78 50.20 32.58
N ALA A 123 -16.11 49.50 33.67
CA ALA A 123 -15.33 49.57 34.91
C ALA A 123 -14.01 48.83 34.75
N VAL A 124 -12.94 49.46 35.22
CA VAL A 124 -11.59 48.91 35.22
C VAL A 124 -11.26 48.38 36.61
N PHE A 125 -10.90 47.11 36.71
CA PHE A 125 -10.55 46.43 37.95
C PHE A 125 -9.04 46.20 38.02
N GLY A 126 -8.39 46.90 38.95
CA GLY A 126 -6.93 46.90 39.15
C GLY A 126 -6.33 48.28 38.94
N GLN A 127 -5.03 48.42 39.25
CA GLN A 127 -4.27 49.65 39.00
C GLN A 127 -3.33 49.44 37.82
N PRO A 128 -3.49 50.16 36.70
CA PRO A 128 -2.56 50.07 35.57
C PRO A 128 -1.18 50.57 36.00
N THR A 129 -0.21 49.68 36.02
CA THR A 129 1.20 50.01 36.23
C THR A 129 2.02 49.44 35.07
N ALA A 130 3.14 50.09 34.76
CA ALA A 130 4.10 49.52 33.82
C ALA A 130 4.62 48.19 34.37
N ALA A 131 4.82 47.21 33.49
CA ALA A 131 5.43 45.94 33.89
C ALA A 131 6.90 46.19 34.24
N ASP A 132 7.27 45.88 35.48
CA ASP A 132 8.67 45.90 35.89
C ASP A 132 9.38 44.69 35.27
N GLY A 133 10.53 44.91 34.62
CA GLY A 133 11.39 43.88 34.02
C GLY A 133 11.96 42.84 35.00
N ALA A 134 11.45 42.78 36.23
CA ALA A 134 11.83 41.81 37.22
C ALA A 134 11.32 40.42 36.80
N VAL A 135 12.24 39.47 36.73
CA VAL A 135 12.14 38.06 36.34
C VAL A 135 11.13 37.20 37.14
N ALA A 136 10.18 37.81 37.85
CA ALA A 136 9.16 37.11 38.63
C ALA A 136 8.23 36.24 37.76
N GLY A 137 8.07 36.56 36.48
CA GLY A 137 7.34 35.72 35.52
C GLY A 137 8.09 34.45 35.09
N SER A 138 9.41 34.41 35.29
CA SER A 138 10.27 33.31 34.84
C SER A 138 10.23 32.09 35.77
N SER A 139 9.73 32.27 36.99
CA SER A 139 9.70 31.21 38.02
C SER A 139 8.69 30.09 37.75
N THR A 140 7.80 30.26 36.76
CA THR A 140 6.76 29.27 36.39
C THR A 140 7.10 28.53 35.09
N LEU A 141 8.25 28.79 34.46
CA LEU A 141 8.68 28.02 33.29
C LEU A 141 9.16 26.64 33.75
N VAL A 142 8.49 25.61 33.26
CA VAL A 142 8.94 24.22 33.38
C VAL A 142 10.01 24.00 32.31
N PRO A 143 11.16 23.39 32.62
CA PRO A 143 12.16 23.09 31.61
C PRO A 143 11.59 22.09 30.59
N ASN A 144 11.72 22.39 29.30
CA ASN A 144 11.37 21.49 28.20
C ASN A 144 12.56 21.30 27.27
N ALA A 145 13.11 20.09 27.27
CA ALA A 145 14.25 19.71 26.44
C ALA A 145 13.94 19.75 24.93
N LEU A 146 12.67 19.71 24.52
CA LEU A 146 12.29 19.76 23.10
C LEU A 146 12.52 21.13 22.47
N ILE A 147 12.75 22.19 23.26
CA ILE A 147 13.01 23.54 22.75
C ILE A 147 14.45 23.65 22.21
N ASP A 148 15.39 22.93 22.81
CA ASP A 148 16.81 23.03 22.47
C ASP A 148 17.12 22.49 21.06
N ASP A 149 16.31 21.53 20.58
CA ASP A 149 16.46 20.91 19.27
C ASP A 149 15.67 21.61 18.15
N VAL A 150 14.88 22.64 18.47
CA VAL A 150 14.12 23.41 17.47
C VAL A 150 15.02 24.49 16.86
N PRO A 151 15.21 24.53 15.52
CA PRO A 151 15.98 25.58 14.89
C PRO A 151 15.34 26.96 15.14
N ASP A 152 16.11 27.88 15.72
CA ASP A 152 15.70 29.28 15.86
C ASP A 152 15.43 29.89 14.47
N ASP A 153 14.27 30.51 14.32
CA ASP A 153 13.86 31.28 13.13
C ASP A 153 14.90 32.37 12.75
N ARG A 154 15.64 32.89 13.73
CA ARG A 154 16.79 33.80 13.53
C ARG A 154 17.98 33.13 12.84
N ALA A 155 18.24 31.85 13.10
CA ALA A 155 19.32 31.11 12.43
C ALA A 155 18.98 30.87 10.95
N VAL A 156 17.70 30.64 10.63
CA VAL A 156 17.22 30.46 9.25
C VAL A 156 17.25 31.78 8.47
N ALA A 157 16.86 32.90 9.11
CA ALA A 157 16.96 34.24 8.50
C ALA A 157 18.42 34.69 8.30
N GLY A 158 19.34 34.34 9.23
CA GLY A 158 20.78 34.59 9.08
C GLY A 158 21.43 33.76 7.98
N ALA A 159 20.99 32.50 7.79
CA ALA A 159 21.50 31.63 6.72
C ALA A 159 21.07 32.09 5.31
N ALA A 160 19.93 32.76 5.18
CA ALA A 160 19.48 33.38 3.92
C ALA A 160 20.24 34.69 3.60
N ALA A 161 20.74 35.41 4.61
CA ALA A 161 21.53 36.63 4.43
C ALA A 161 23.04 36.37 4.22
N GLY A 162 23.54 35.18 4.58
CA GLY A 162 24.96 34.82 4.49
C GLY A 162 25.43 34.23 3.15
N GLN A 163 24.54 33.96 2.20
CA GLN A 163 24.88 33.28 0.94
C GLN A 163 25.27 34.22 -0.23
N THR A 164 25.26 35.53 -0.02
CA THR A 164 25.59 36.52 -1.08
C THR A 164 27.04 37.05 -1.02
N GLY A 165 27.99 36.29 -0.46
CA GLY A 165 29.37 36.78 -0.41
C GLY A 165 30.41 35.77 0.04
N ALA A 166 30.69 34.74 -0.78
CA ALA A 166 32.03 34.15 -0.90
C ALA A 166 32.05 33.06 -2.00
N ALA A 167 31.92 33.46 -3.25
CA ALA A 167 32.34 32.65 -4.39
C ALA A 167 33.60 33.26 -4.99
N THR A 168 34.76 33.08 -4.35
CA THR A 168 36.07 33.03 -5.03
C THR A 168 37.08 32.36 -4.10
N GLN A 169 37.41 31.09 -4.35
CA GLN A 169 38.78 30.62 -4.57
C GLN A 169 38.77 29.14 -4.95
N GLN A 170 39.30 28.89 -6.14
CA GLN A 170 39.56 27.59 -6.77
C GLN A 170 40.86 26.96 -6.18
N PRO A 171 41.29 25.75 -6.59
CA PRO A 171 41.77 24.71 -5.70
C PRO A 171 43.30 24.55 -5.75
N GLU A 172 43.96 24.33 -4.61
CA GLU A 172 45.33 23.81 -4.62
C GLU A 172 45.53 22.65 -3.65
N ALA A 173 46.22 21.65 -4.20
CA ALA A 173 46.51 20.36 -3.65
C ALA A 173 47.35 20.42 -2.37
N GLY A 174 46.95 19.64 -1.38
CA GLY A 174 47.76 19.28 -0.22
C GLY A 174 47.46 17.83 0.16
N ALA A 175 48.27 16.91 -0.36
CA ALA A 175 48.21 15.50 -0.02
C ALA A 175 48.77 15.28 1.40
N THR A 176 47.97 14.71 2.30
CA THR A 176 48.45 13.74 3.31
C THR A 176 47.27 12.89 3.78
N ALA A 177 47.31 11.60 3.47
CA ALA A 177 46.58 10.54 4.19
C ALA A 177 47.57 9.87 5.17
N PRO A 178 47.18 8.92 6.04
CA PRO A 178 45.86 8.55 6.59
C PRO A 178 45.90 8.49 8.14
N ASP A 179 44.76 8.39 8.82
CA ASP A 179 44.64 7.34 9.86
C ASP A 179 43.18 6.98 10.12
N ALA A 180 42.91 5.68 10.05
CA ALA A 180 41.63 5.07 10.32
C ALA A 180 41.76 4.33 11.65
N SER A 181 40.92 4.68 12.61
CA SER A 181 40.64 3.82 13.77
C SER A 181 39.13 3.74 13.97
N PRO A 182 38.54 2.53 13.96
CA PRO A 182 37.09 2.35 14.04
C PRO A 182 36.67 2.38 15.52
N VAL A 183 35.74 3.26 15.89
CA VAL A 183 35.07 3.17 17.19
C VAL A 183 33.89 2.22 17.05
N ALA A 184 33.97 1.10 17.75
CA ALA A 184 32.96 0.06 17.85
C ALA A 184 31.66 0.56 18.53
N PRO A 185 30.48 -0.03 18.23
CA PRO A 185 29.24 0.31 18.90
C PRO A 185 29.19 -0.27 20.32
N VAL A 186 28.77 0.55 21.29
CA VAL A 186 28.55 0.18 22.69
C VAL A 186 27.26 -0.66 22.79
N PRO A 187 27.24 -1.82 23.49
CA PRO A 187 26.03 -2.62 23.65
C PRO A 187 25.00 -1.91 24.55
N PRO A 188 23.68 -2.05 24.30
CA PRO A 188 22.65 -1.48 25.16
C PRO A 188 22.64 -2.19 26.52
N ALA A 189 22.78 -1.41 27.58
CA ALA A 189 22.61 -1.86 28.96
C ALA A 189 21.16 -2.29 29.19
N GLU A 190 21.02 -3.48 29.76
CA GLU A 190 19.78 -4.06 30.26
C GLU A 190 19.05 -3.14 31.25
N GLY A 191 17.71 -3.18 31.21
CA GLY A 191 16.90 -3.08 32.42
C GLY A 191 16.21 -1.74 32.68
N LEU A 192 15.16 -1.42 31.92
CA LEU A 192 14.06 -0.60 32.43
C LEU A 192 13.02 -1.52 33.08
N PRO A 193 12.65 -1.33 34.36
CA PRO A 193 11.60 -2.13 34.99
C PRO A 193 10.22 -1.78 34.40
N THR A 194 9.47 -2.79 33.98
CA THR A 194 8.06 -2.67 33.57
C THR A 194 7.17 -2.36 34.79
N PRO A 195 6.16 -1.47 34.69
CA PRO A 195 5.27 -1.17 35.80
C PRO A 195 4.36 -2.36 36.13
N ALA A 196 4.34 -2.75 37.40
CA ALA A 196 3.41 -3.74 37.94
C ALA A 196 2.01 -3.12 38.07
N THR A 197 1.02 -3.72 37.41
CA THR A 197 -0.39 -3.44 37.65
C THR A 197 -0.84 -4.20 38.91
N HIS A 198 -1.37 -3.48 39.91
CA HIS A 198 -2.18 -4.02 41.01
C HIS A 198 -3.65 -3.73 40.75
#